data_AF-H1YZZ6-F1
#
_entry.id   AF-H1YZZ6-F1
#
_cell.length_a   1.000
_cell.length_b   1.000
_cell.length_c   1.000
_cell.angle_alpha   90.00
_cell.angle_beta   90.00
_cell.angle_gamma   90.00
#
_symmetry.space_group_name_H-M   'P 1'
#
loop_
_entity.id
_entity.type
_entity.pdbx_description
1 polymer ?
#
loop_
_entity_poly.entity_id
_entity_poly.type
_entity_poly.pdbx_seq_one_letter_code
_entity_poly.pdbx_strand_id
1 'polypeptide(L)'
;MEKKKILALVITVIIITLLYFSGLYALIVYFLLSITGLEYDGYLDLIEESNYSKINQSNVINISEKDFKKCPKLKELFTKINPERESKVSTVKVKQNVIDTIWSDYPPDKYLYWNNSYYHIFPVYA
;
A
#
# COMPACT_ATOMS: atom_id res chain seq x y z
N MET A 1 34.66 -30.47 41.28
CA MET A 1 34.24 -30.76 39.89
C MET A 1 32.74 -30.56 39.68
N GLU A 2 31.90 -30.90 40.66
CA GLU A 2 30.43 -30.80 40.56
C GLU A 2 29.88 -29.36 40.44
N LYS A 3 30.43 -28.40 41.18
CA LYS A 3 30.01 -26.98 41.11
C LYS A 3 30.15 -26.39 39.70
N LYS A 4 31.18 -26.78 38.94
CA LYS A 4 31.39 -26.33 37.55
C LYS A 4 30.36 -26.94 36.60
N LYS A 5 29.94 -28.20 36.83
CA LYS A 5 28.90 -28.88 36.05
C LYS A 5 27.51 -28.29 36.30
N ILE A 6 27.20 -27.98 37.57
CA ILE A 6 25.94 -27.32 37.96
C ILE A 6 25.87 -25.92 37.34
N LEU A 7 26.96 -25.15 37.40
CA LEU A 7 27.03 -23.82 36.78
C LEU A 7 26.82 -23.87 35.26
N ALA A 8 27.45 -24.82 34.57
CA ALA A 8 27.28 -25.01 33.13
C ALA A 8 25.82 -25.36 32.77
N LEU A 9 25.17 -26.20 33.59
CA LEU A 9 23.77 -26.57 33.39
C LEU A 9 22.83 -25.37 33.59
N VAL A 10 23.05 -24.57 34.64
CA VAL A 10 22.28 -23.33 34.88
C VAL A 10 22.43 -22.34 33.72
N ILE A 11 23.66 -22.12 33.24
CA ILE A 11 23.91 -21.24 32.08
C ILE A 11 23.20 -21.76 30.83
N THR A 12 23.23 -23.08 30.60
CA THR A 12 22.57 -23.70 29.45
C THR A 12 21.06 -23.49 29.50
N VAL A 13 20.45 -23.66 30.68
CA VAL A 13 19.01 -23.40 30.88
C VAL A 13 18.67 -21.93 30.64
N ILE A 14 19.50 -21.00 31.11
CA ILE A 14 19.30 -19.55 30.87
C ILE A 14 19.35 -19.25 29.37
N ILE A 15 20.33 -19.78 28.65
CA ILE A 15 20.47 -19.57 27.19
C ILE A 15 19.26 -20.12 26.43
N ILE A 16 18.83 -21.34 26.74
CA ILE A 16 17.65 -21.96 26.10
C ILE A 16 16.40 -21.12 26.37
N THR A 17 16.24 -20.65 27.62
CA THR A 17 15.11 -19.81 28.01
C THR A 17 15.12 -18.49 27.24
N LEU A 18 16.28 -17.83 27.12
CA LEU A 18 16.42 -16.60 26.34
C LEU A 18 16.11 -16.81 24.85
N LEU A 19 16.60 -17.90 24.26
CA LEU A 19 16.30 -18.24 22.87
C LEU A 19 14.80 -18.49 22.67
N TYR A 20 14.16 -19.24 23.56
CA TYR A 20 12.73 -19.48 23.52
C TYR A 20 11.91 -18.18 23.61
N PHE A 21 12.23 -17.32 24.59
CA PHE A 21 11.57 -16.02 24.73
C PHE A 21 11.81 -15.10 23.52
N SER A 22 13.02 -15.10 22.96
CA SER A 22 13.32 -14.31 21.75
C SER A 22 12.53 -14.79 20.53
N GLY A 23 12.37 -16.10 20.35
CA GLY A 23 11.57 -16.67 19.27
C GLY A 23 10.08 -16.38 19.45
N LEU A 24 9.57 -16.50 20.68
CA LEU A 24 8.19 -16.16 21.02
C LEU A 24 7.90 -14.66 20.78
N TYR A 25 8.84 -13.80 21.15
CA TYR A 25 8.76 -12.36 20.90
C TYR A 25 8.73 -12.04 19.40
N ALA A 26 9.60 -12.67 18.60
CA ALA A 26 9.60 -12.51 17.15
C ALA A 26 8.27 -12.95 16.52
N LEU A 27 7.68 -14.05 16.99
CA LEU A 27 6.36 -14.52 16.56
C LEU A 27 5.25 -13.52 16.92
N ILE A 28 5.28 -12.97 18.14
CA ILE A 28 4.32 -11.94 18.57
C ILE A 28 4.45 -10.68 17.71
N VAL A 29 5.68 -10.22 17.44
CA VAL A 29 5.93 -9.05 16.58
C VAL A 29 5.43 -9.31 15.16
N TYR A 30 5.71 -10.48 14.58
CA TYR A 30 5.21 -10.85 13.25
C TYR A 30 3.68 -10.90 13.20
N PHE A 31 3.06 -11.51 14.21
CA PHE A 31 1.61 -11.60 14.32
C PHE A 31 0.98 -10.22 14.50
N LEU A 32 1.56 -9.37 15.35
CA LEU A 32 1.13 -7.98 15.50
C LEU A 32 1.27 -7.24 14.18
N LEU A 33 2.41 -7.28 13.49
CA LEU A 33 2.57 -6.65 12.17
C LEU A 33 1.54 -7.14 11.14
N SER A 34 1.18 -8.43 11.19
CA SER A 34 0.18 -9.04 10.31
C SER A 34 -1.25 -8.60 10.64
N ILE A 35 -1.59 -8.35 11.91
CA ILE A 35 -2.93 -7.96 12.36
C ILE A 35 -3.12 -6.45 12.42
N THR A 36 -2.13 -5.75 12.97
CA THR A 36 -2.11 -4.28 12.97
C THR A 36 -2.04 -3.75 11.56
N GLY A 37 -1.69 -4.63 10.59
CA GLY A 37 -1.72 -4.42 9.16
C GLY A 37 -1.41 -2.97 8.92
N LEU A 38 -0.16 -2.56 9.22
CA LEU A 38 0.27 -1.17 9.13
C LEU A 38 -0.17 -0.71 7.75
N GLU A 39 -1.35 -0.10 7.71
CA GLU A 39 -2.01 0.32 6.49
C GLU A 39 -1.24 1.57 6.18
N TYR A 40 -0.10 1.38 5.52
CA TYR A 40 0.64 2.48 4.98
C TYR A 40 -0.36 3.22 4.10
N ASP A 41 -0.52 4.49 4.40
CA ASP A 41 -1.28 5.33 3.53
C ASP A 41 -0.37 5.62 2.34
N GLY A 42 -0.75 5.10 1.18
CA GLY A 42 -0.13 5.47 -0.07
C GLY A 42 -0.76 6.73 -0.62
N TYR A 43 -0.07 7.31 -1.60
CA TYR A 43 -0.42 8.56 -2.21
C TYR A 43 -0.60 8.32 -3.69
N LEU A 44 -1.68 8.86 -4.25
CA LEU A 44 -1.92 8.89 -5.68
C LEU A 44 -1.99 10.36 -6.09
N ASP A 45 -1.09 10.77 -6.97
CA ASP A 45 -1.12 12.11 -7.52
C ASP A 45 -2.22 12.23 -8.56
N LEU A 46 -2.61 13.48 -8.83
CA LEU A 46 -3.60 13.84 -9.84
C LEU A 46 -3.00 14.89 -10.77
N ILE A 47 -3.14 14.69 -12.08
CA ILE A 47 -2.74 15.67 -13.09
C ILE A 47 -3.96 16.50 -13.48
N GLU A 48 -3.70 17.80 -13.61
CA GLU A 48 -4.66 18.78 -14.11
C GLU A 48 -4.91 18.58 -15.62
N GLU A 49 -6.16 18.73 -16.06
CA GLU A 49 -6.59 18.52 -17.46
C GLU A 49 -5.79 19.37 -18.46
N SER A 50 -5.35 20.56 -18.05
CA SER A 50 -4.47 21.45 -18.82
C SER A 50 -3.18 20.77 -19.30
N ASN A 51 -2.70 19.78 -18.54
CA ASN A 51 -1.51 19.01 -18.83
C ASN A 51 -1.82 17.65 -19.50
N TYR A 52 -3.09 17.29 -19.71
CA TYR A 52 -3.49 16.06 -20.41
C TYR A 52 -2.90 15.96 -21.81
N SER A 53 -2.85 17.09 -22.52
CA SER A 53 -2.22 17.19 -23.85
C SER A 53 -0.72 16.88 -23.85
N LYS A 54 -0.06 16.95 -22.68
CA LYS A 54 1.36 16.63 -22.50
C LYS A 54 1.59 15.16 -22.10
N ILE A 55 0.51 14.42 -21.80
CA ILE A 55 0.60 13.01 -21.45
C ILE A 55 0.75 12.18 -22.72
N ASN A 56 1.71 11.25 -22.71
CA ASN A 56 1.84 10.28 -23.78
C ASN A 56 0.63 9.33 -23.78
N GLN A 57 -0.21 9.45 -24.80
CA GLN A 57 -1.45 8.68 -24.95
C GLN A 57 -1.22 7.16 -24.97
N SER A 58 -0.03 6.68 -25.35
CA SER A 58 0.31 5.24 -25.29
C SER A 58 0.39 4.68 -23.86
N ASN A 59 0.43 5.56 -22.86
CA ASN A 59 0.49 5.21 -21.45
C ASN A 59 -0.85 5.43 -20.73
N VAL A 60 -1.90 5.81 -21.44
CA VAL A 60 -3.23 6.04 -20.86
C VAL A 60 -4.08 4.77 -20.99
N ILE A 61 -4.69 4.36 -19.88
CA ILE A 61 -5.73 3.34 -19.82
C ILE A 61 -7.06 4.04 -19.59
N ASN A 62 -7.96 3.89 -20.56
CA ASN A 62 -9.32 4.39 -20.46
C ASN A 62 -10.17 3.43 -19.62
N ILE A 63 -10.67 3.92 -18.50
CA ILE A 63 -11.54 3.18 -17.59
C ILE A 63 -12.99 3.38 -18.01
N SER A 64 -13.71 2.28 -18.17
CA SER A 64 -15.13 2.27 -18.49
C SER A 64 -15.98 1.88 -17.28
N GLU A 65 -17.30 2.09 -17.36
CA GLU A 65 -18.24 1.60 -16.32
C GLU A 65 -18.16 0.08 -16.11
N LYS A 66 -17.74 -0.70 -17.11
CA LYS A 66 -17.53 -2.15 -16.94
C LYS A 66 -16.35 -2.45 -16.02
N ASP A 67 -15.35 -1.60 -16.02
CA ASP A 67 -14.13 -1.75 -15.22
C ASP A 67 -14.40 -1.44 -13.74
N PHE A 68 -15.31 -0.51 -13.45
CA PHE A 68 -15.82 -0.31 -12.09
C PHE A 68 -16.62 -1.49 -11.54
N LYS A 69 -17.27 -2.29 -12.40
CA LYS A 69 -17.92 -3.52 -11.95
C LYS A 69 -16.90 -4.60 -11.58
N LYS A 70 -15.76 -4.65 -12.27
CA LYS A 70 -14.66 -5.57 -11.96
C LYS A 70 -13.89 -5.12 -10.72
N CYS A 71 -13.62 -3.82 -10.62
CA CYS A 71 -12.85 -3.21 -9.54
C CYS A 71 -13.64 -2.04 -8.91
N PRO A 72 -14.58 -2.30 -7.98
CA PRO A 72 -15.38 -1.25 -7.33
C PRO A 72 -14.56 -0.23 -6.54
N LYS A 73 -13.40 -0.66 -6.00
CA LYS A 73 -12.45 0.21 -5.29
C LYS A 73 -11.97 1.38 -6.15
N LEU A 74 -11.85 1.16 -7.46
CA LEU A 74 -11.48 2.19 -8.41
C LEU A 74 -12.55 3.29 -8.44
N LYS A 75 -13.84 2.92 -8.50
CA LYS A 75 -14.95 3.88 -8.47
C LYS A 75 -14.96 4.70 -7.19
N GLU A 76 -14.80 4.04 -6.04
CA GLU A 76 -14.71 4.73 -4.74
C GLU A 76 -13.58 5.76 -4.74
N LEU A 77 -12.41 5.39 -5.26
CA LEU A 77 -11.28 6.28 -5.39
C LEU A 77 -11.63 7.50 -6.26
N PHE A 78 -12.12 7.31 -7.48
CA PHE A 78 -12.53 8.40 -8.37
C PHE A 78 -13.62 9.30 -7.74
N THR A 79 -14.54 8.75 -6.94
CA THR A 79 -15.58 9.56 -6.27
C THR A 79 -15.09 10.35 -5.06
N LYS A 80 -14.02 9.90 -4.39
CA LYS A 80 -13.45 10.60 -3.21
C LYS A 80 -12.72 11.88 -3.59
N ILE A 81 -12.41 12.02 -4.85
CA ILE A 81 -11.67 13.17 -5.32
C ILE A 81 -12.69 14.28 -5.57
N ASN A 82 -12.38 15.47 -5.09
CA ASN A 82 -13.31 16.59 -5.05
C ASN A 82 -13.19 17.42 -6.35
N PRO A 83 -14.23 17.46 -7.19
CA PRO A 83 -14.14 18.11 -8.49
C PRO A 83 -14.13 19.63 -8.33
N GLU A 84 -14.62 20.19 -7.23
CA GLU A 84 -14.64 21.63 -6.98
C GLU A 84 -13.24 22.24 -6.73
N ARG A 85 -12.19 21.41 -6.69
CA ARG A 85 -10.79 21.85 -6.60
C ARG A 85 -10.07 21.72 -7.95
N GLU A 86 -10.74 22.15 -9.02
CA GLU A 86 -10.32 22.08 -10.44
C GLU A 86 -8.91 22.62 -10.76
N SER A 87 -8.21 23.23 -9.81
CA SER A 87 -6.95 23.97 -10.02
C SER A 87 -5.76 23.51 -9.16
N LYS A 88 -5.86 22.38 -8.45
CA LYS A 88 -4.73 21.85 -7.69
C LYS A 88 -4.52 20.36 -7.89
N VAL A 89 -3.33 20.04 -8.39
CA VAL A 89 -2.61 18.77 -8.15
C VAL A 89 -2.84 18.41 -6.68
N SER A 90 -3.71 17.44 -6.44
CA SER A 90 -4.03 17.00 -5.09
C SER A 90 -3.65 15.54 -4.96
N THR A 91 -2.70 15.29 -4.09
CA THR A 91 -2.34 13.94 -3.72
C THR A 91 -3.48 13.36 -2.88
N VAL A 92 -4.09 12.28 -3.34
CA VAL A 92 -5.14 11.57 -2.60
C VAL A 92 -4.47 10.55 -1.70
N LYS A 93 -4.74 10.68 -0.40
CA LYS A 93 -4.29 9.71 0.61
C LYS A 93 -5.22 8.51 0.58
N VAL A 94 -4.68 7.33 0.29
CA VAL A 94 -5.43 6.09 0.08
C VAL A 94 -4.72 4.95 0.81
N LYS A 95 -5.48 4.02 1.37
CA LYS A 95 -4.90 2.82 1.99
C LYS A 95 -4.10 2.02 0.96
N GLN A 96 -2.90 1.57 1.32
CA GLN A 96 -2.04 0.78 0.43
C GLN A 96 -2.74 -0.46 -0.13
N ASN A 97 -3.57 -1.15 0.67
CA ASN A 97 -4.30 -2.33 0.19
C ASN A 97 -5.29 -2.03 -0.96
N VAL A 98 -5.82 -0.81 -1.05
CA VAL A 98 -6.66 -0.36 -2.17
C VAL A 98 -5.78 -0.12 -3.39
N ILE A 99 -4.64 0.54 -3.19
CA ILE A 99 -3.63 0.80 -4.21
C ILE A 99 -3.12 -0.53 -4.81
N ASP A 100 -2.72 -1.49 -3.98
CA ASP A 100 -2.24 -2.81 -4.40
C ASP A 100 -3.29 -3.59 -5.18
N THR A 101 -4.57 -3.49 -4.77
CA THR A 101 -5.67 -4.15 -5.50
C THR A 101 -5.84 -3.54 -6.89
N ILE A 102 -5.79 -2.20 -6.98
CA ILE A 102 -5.90 -1.51 -8.27
C ILE A 102 -4.69 -1.86 -9.15
N TRP A 103 -3.47 -1.83 -8.61
CA TRP A 103 -2.27 -2.14 -9.39
C TRP A 103 -2.12 -3.63 -9.77
N SER A 104 -2.86 -4.52 -9.12
CA SER A 104 -2.96 -5.92 -9.58
C SER A 104 -3.74 -6.04 -10.90
N ASP A 105 -4.76 -5.19 -11.09
CA ASP A 105 -5.62 -5.21 -12.28
C ASP A 105 -5.11 -4.28 -13.38
N TYR A 106 -4.41 -3.21 -12.99
CA TYR A 106 -3.88 -2.19 -13.89
C TYR A 106 -2.39 -1.99 -13.65
N PRO A 107 -1.54 -1.91 -14.68
CA PRO A 107 -0.10 -1.73 -14.48
C PRO A 107 0.24 -0.39 -13.79
N PRO A 108 1.19 -0.37 -12.84
CA PRO A 108 1.64 0.85 -12.14
C PRO A 108 2.19 1.92 -13.07
N ASP A 109 2.84 1.56 -14.17
CA ASP A 109 3.45 2.48 -15.14
C ASP A 109 2.44 3.21 -16.06
N LYS A 110 1.14 3.02 -15.83
CA LYS A 110 0.07 3.53 -16.70
C LYS A 110 -0.82 4.53 -15.97
N TYR A 111 -1.37 5.47 -16.76
CA TYR A 111 -2.27 6.50 -16.28
C TYR A 111 -3.71 6.04 -16.40
N LEU A 112 -4.44 5.99 -15.28
CA LEU A 112 -5.86 5.63 -15.29
C LEU A 112 -6.70 6.88 -15.54
N TYR A 113 -7.57 6.83 -16.55
CA TYR A 113 -8.39 7.96 -16.97
C TYR A 113 -9.88 7.60 -17.06
N TRP A 114 -10.75 8.48 -16.55
CA TRP A 114 -12.20 8.38 -16.67
C TRP A 114 -12.83 9.74 -17.05
N ASN A 115 -13.75 9.70 -18.02
CA ASN A 115 -14.45 10.82 -18.65
C ASN A 115 -15.95 10.70 -18.29
N ASN A 116 -16.52 11.39 -17.29
CA ASN A 116 -16.51 12.84 -17.14
C ASN A 116 -16.76 13.31 -15.70
N SER A 117 -15.67 13.76 -15.04
CA SER A 117 -15.56 14.84 -14.04
C SER A 117 -14.13 14.92 -13.45
N TYR A 118 -13.23 14.03 -13.92
CA TYR A 118 -11.76 14.08 -14.01
C TYR A 118 -10.87 13.81 -12.81
N TYR A 119 -10.27 12.61 -12.81
CA TYR A 119 -9.08 12.28 -12.01
C TYR A 119 -8.10 11.42 -12.80
N HIS A 120 -6.81 11.64 -12.60
CA HIS A 120 -5.75 10.86 -13.21
C HIS A 120 -4.94 10.24 -12.10
N ILE A 121 -4.92 8.91 -11.98
CA ILE A 121 -4.14 8.26 -10.92
C ILE A 121 -2.72 8.03 -11.42
N PHE A 122 -1.73 8.55 -10.69
CA PHE A 122 -0.31 8.26 -10.92
C PHE A 122 0.26 7.42 -9.78
N PRO A 123 1.14 6.46 -10.08
CA PRO A 123 2.05 5.96 -9.06
C PRO A 123 2.96 7.12 -8.62
N VAL A 124 3.01 7.41 -7.32
CA VAL A 124 4.08 8.24 -6.77
C VAL A 124 5.32 7.35 -6.71
N TYR A 125 6.21 7.47 -7.69
CA TYR A 125 7.55 6.90 -7.59
C TYR A 125 8.40 7.87 -6.77
N ALA A 126 8.74 7.45 -5.54
CA ALA A 126 9.75 8.12 -4.71
C ALA A 126 11.16 7.92 -5.27
#